data_AF-A0A8J3DV54-F1
#
_entry.id   AF-A0A8J3DV54-F1
#
_cell.length_a   1.000
_cell.length_b   1.000
_cell.length_c   1.000
_cell.angle_alpha   90.00
_cell.angle_beta   90.00
_cell.angle_gamma   90.00
#
_symmetry.space_group_name_H-M   'P 1'
#
loop_
_entity.id
_entity.type
_entity.pdbx_description
1 polymer ?
#
loop_
_entity_poly.entity_id
_entity_poly.type
_entity_poly.pdbx_seq_one_letter_code
_entity_poly.pdbx_strand_id
1 'polypeptide(L)'
;MPSMLVRNIPEDVLEAFQRRAKAAGKSSEQFAREAILERAAMTVEEAWAKIDAQRASMPPLTGGEWEAIWTQAQRERDEDAVSTNDRQ
;
A
#
# COMPACT_ATOMS: atom_id res chain seq x y z
N MET A 1 -10.82 -15.60 0.18
CA MET A 1 -10.41 -14.46 -0.67
C MET A 1 -11.66 -13.71 -1.08
N PRO A 2 -11.65 -12.37 -1.09
CA PRO A 2 -12.74 -11.59 -1.65
C PRO A 2 -12.93 -11.96 -3.12
N SER A 3 -14.18 -12.06 -3.59
CA SER A 3 -14.52 -12.33 -4.99
C SER A 3 -15.58 -11.34 -5.48
N MET A 4 -15.53 -11.02 -6.77
CA MET A 4 -16.44 -10.09 -7.43
C MET A 4 -16.89 -10.68 -8.77
N LEU A 5 -18.18 -10.57 -9.09
CA LEU A 5 -18.75 -10.98 -10.36
C LEU A 5 -19.18 -9.75 -11.15
N VAL A 6 -18.54 -9.51 -12.29
CA VAL A 6 -18.91 -8.43 -13.22
C VAL A 6 -19.78 -9.03 -14.33
N ARG A 7 -21.01 -8.54 -14.46
CA ARG A 7 -22.00 -8.99 -15.46
C ARG A 7 -22.23 -7.93 -16.51
N ASN A 8 -22.79 -8.35 -17.65
CA ASN A 8 -23.21 -7.46 -18.73
C ASN A 8 -22.05 -6.59 -19.29
N ILE A 9 -20.86 -7.17 -19.41
CA ILE A 9 -19.74 -6.51 -20.08
C ILE A 9 -20.03 -6.54 -21.59
N PRO A 10 -19.95 -5.40 -22.30
CA PRO A 10 -20.01 -5.39 -23.76
C PRO A 10 -18.95 -6.33 -24.37
N GLU A 11 -19.34 -7.10 -25.38
CA GLU A 11 -18.46 -8.13 -25.97
C GLU A 11 -17.16 -7.53 -26.52
N ASP A 12 -17.24 -6.37 -27.16
CA ASP A 12 -16.09 -5.64 -27.70
C ASP A 12 -15.07 -5.24 -26.61
N VAL A 13 -15.57 -4.85 -25.43
CA VAL A 13 -14.74 -4.53 -24.27
C VAL A 13 -14.08 -5.80 -23.72
N LEU A 14 -14.82 -6.91 -23.63
CA LEU A 14 -14.29 -8.19 -23.16
C LEU A 14 -13.18 -8.71 -24.08
N GLU A 15 -13.39 -8.67 -25.39
CA GLU A 15 -12.39 -9.07 -26.39
C GLU A 15 -11.12 -8.21 -26.31
N ALA A 16 -11.28 -6.88 -26.24
CA ALA A 16 -10.15 -5.97 -26.09
C ALA A 16 -9.36 -6.24 -24.80
N PHE A 17 -10.08 -6.55 -23.71
CA PHE A 17 -9.47 -6.87 -22.43
C PHE A 17 -8.68 -8.19 -22.49
N GLN A 18 -9.25 -9.26 -23.02
CA GLN A 18 -8.57 -10.55 -23.17
C GLN A 18 -7.34 -10.45 -24.07
N ARG A 19 -7.43 -9.67 -25.16
CA ARG A 19 -6.30 -9.41 -26.06
C ARG A 19 -5.15 -8.72 -25.31
N ARG A 20 -5.43 -7.73 -24.46
CA ARG A 20 -4.43 -7.05 -23.62
C ARG A 20 -3.83 -7.98 -22.57
N ALA A 21 -4.66 -8.78 -21.89
CA ALA A 21 -4.19 -9.75 -20.89
C ALA A 21 -3.22 -10.77 -21.52
N LYS A 22 -3.56 -11.30 -22.71
CA LYS A 22 -2.69 -12.20 -23.46
C LYS A 22 -1.39 -11.53 -23.89
N ALA A 23 -1.44 -10.29 -24.37
CA ALA A 23 -0.25 -9.53 -24.75
C ALA A 23 0.69 -9.29 -23.55
N ALA A 24 0.13 -9.14 -22.35
CA ALA A 24 0.88 -9.01 -21.10
C ALA A 24 1.35 -10.36 -20.52
N GLY A 25 1.00 -11.50 -21.13
CA GLY A 25 1.34 -12.84 -20.64
C GLY A 25 0.61 -13.24 -19.35
N LYS A 26 -0.56 -12.64 -19.08
CA LYS A 26 -1.31 -12.83 -17.83
C LYS A 26 -2.65 -13.49 -18.08
N SER A 27 -3.20 -14.16 -17.06
CA SER A 27 -4.60 -14.57 -17.08
C SER A 27 -5.51 -13.34 -17.01
N SER A 28 -6.72 -13.45 -17.55
CA SER A 28 -7.72 -12.37 -17.50
C SER A 28 -8.03 -11.94 -16.05
N GLU A 29 -8.07 -12.89 -15.11
CA GLU A 29 -8.29 -12.59 -13.69
C GLU A 29 -7.11 -11.85 -13.07
N GLN A 30 -5.88 -12.29 -13.32
CA GLN A 30 -4.68 -11.62 -12.82
C GLN A 30 -4.59 -10.20 -13.37
N PHE A 31 -4.85 -10.03 -14.67
CA PHE A 31 -4.85 -8.73 -15.32
C PHE A 31 -5.94 -7.80 -14.75
N ALA A 32 -7.14 -8.34 -14.46
CA ALA A 32 -8.22 -7.57 -13.82
C ALA A 32 -7.83 -7.13 -12.41
N ARG A 33 -7.24 -8.02 -11.62
CA ARG A 33 -6.80 -7.75 -10.25
C ARG A 33 -5.78 -6.61 -10.22
N GLU A 34 -4.79 -6.65 -11.09
CA GLU A 34 -3.77 -5.61 -11.19
C GLU A 34 -4.38 -4.27 -11.62
N ALA A 35 -5.28 -4.26 -12.61
CA ALA A 35 -5.96 -3.05 -13.03
C ALA A 35 -6.81 -2.43 -11.90
N ILE A 36 -7.46 -3.27 -11.08
CA ILE A 36 -8.19 -2.81 -9.89
C ILE A 36 -7.21 -2.23 -8.87
N LEU A 37 -6.09 -2.90 -8.59
CA LEU A 37 -5.09 -2.42 -7.63
C LEU A 37 -4.48 -1.07 -8.04
N GLU A 38 -4.17 -0.92 -9.33
CA GLU A 38 -3.66 0.34 -9.88
C GLU A 38 -4.66 1.48 -9.68
N ARG A 39 -5.96 1.22 -9.87
CA ARG A 39 -7.02 2.22 -9.71
C ARG A 39 -7.47 2.42 -8.26
N ALA A 40 -7.29 1.42 -7.41
CA ALA A 40 -7.63 1.45 -5.99
C ALA A 40 -6.48 1.98 -5.12
N ALA A 41 -5.32 2.30 -5.73
CA ALA A 41 -4.26 2.99 -5.02
C ALA A 41 -4.79 4.32 -4.48
N MET A 42 -4.45 4.64 -3.22
CA MET A 42 -4.82 5.92 -2.63
C MET A 42 -4.21 7.05 -3.45
N THR A 43 -5.02 8.05 -3.73
CA THR A 43 -4.53 9.36 -4.19
C THR A 43 -3.66 10.00 -3.11
N VAL A 44 -2.84 10.97 -3.51
CA VAL A 44 -1.99 11.71 -2.55
C VAL A 44 -2.88 12.44 -1.53
N GLU A 45 -4.01 12.97 -1.99
CA GLU A 45 -5.01 13.66 -1.18
C GLU A 45 -5.65 12.71 -0.15
N GLU A 46 -6.04 11.51 -0.56
CA GLU A 46 -6.59 10.49 0.37
C GLU A 46 -5.53 10.03 1.39
N ALA A 47 -4.28 9.90 0.97
CA ALA A 47 -3.18 9.58 1.87
C ALA A 47 -2.99 10.66 2.93
N TRP A 48 -3.01 11.95 2.53
CA TRP A 48 -2.93 13.07 3.47
C TRP A 48 -4.14 13.13 4.40
N ALA A 49 -5.35 12.95 3.89
CA ALA A 49 -6.55 12.91 4.70
C ALA A 49 -6.49 11.81 5.76
N LYS A 50 -5.94 10.64 5.41
CA LYS A 50 -5.72 9.54 6.36
C LYS A 50 -4.69 9.90 7.43
N ILE A 51 -3.57 10.55 7.05
CA ILE A 51 -2.57 11.04 8.00
C ILE A 51 -3.18 12.05 8.96
N ASP A 52 -3.97 13.00 8.45
CA ASP A 52 -4.58 14.04 9.27
C ASP A 52 -5.65 13.48 10.21
N ALA A 53 -6.46 12.51 9.77
CA ALA A 53 -7.38 11.80 10.63
C ALA A 53 -6.64 11.07 11.78
N GLN A 54 -5.49 10.47 11.47
CA GLN A 54 -4.68 9.79 12.46
C GLN A 54 -4.01 10.77 13.44
N ARG A 55 -3.48 11.89 12.95
CA ARG A 55 -2.99 13.00 13.80
C ARG A 55 -4.06 13.53 14.74
N ALA A 56 -5.28 13.72 14.24
CA ALA A 56 -6.40 14.21 15.05
C ALA A 56 -6.82 13.20 16.15
N SER A 57 -6.59 11.90 15.92
CA SER A 57 -6.87 10.85 16.90
C SER A 57 -5.80 10.70 17.99
N MET A 58 -4.61 11.28 17.78
CA MET A 58 -3.49 11.15 18.70
C MET A 58 -3.46 12.32 19.70
N PRO A 59 -3.20 12.05 21.00
CA PRO A 59 -2.97 13.12 21.96
C PRO A 59 -1.71 13.91 21.56
N PRO A 60 -1.69 15.24 21.78
CA PRO A 60 -0.50 16.03 21.53
C PRO A 60 0.62 15.55 22.46
N LEU A 61 1.77 15.24 21.86
CA LEU A 61 2.97 14.90 22.62
C LEU A 61 3.53 16.16 23.27
N THR A 62 3.94 16.05 24.53
CA THR A 62 4.74 17.09 25.17
C THR A 62 6.19 17.03 24.66
N GLY A 63 6.92 18.15 24.78
CA GLY A 63 8.30 18.23 24.28
C GLY A 63 9.24 17.15 24.85
N GLY A 64 9.04 16.76 26.12
CA GLY A 64 9.85 15.70 26.76
C GLY A 64 9.49 14.29 26.31
N GLU A 65 8.23 14.03 25.96
CA GLU A 65 7.80 12.73 25.42
C GLU A 65 8.33 12.50 24.00
N TRP A 66 8.42 13.56 23.19
CA TRP A 66 9.01 13.49 21.86
C TRP A 66 10.50 13.12 21.90
N GLU A 67 11.28 13.74 22.79
CA GLU A 67 12.69 13.41 22.97
C GLU A 67 12.91 11.97 23.43
N ALA A 68 12.04 11.46 24.31
CA ALA A 68 12.11 10.07 24.78
C ALA A 68 11.83 9.07 23.64
N ILE A 69 10.77 9.30 22.85
CA ILE A 69 10.42 8.47 21.69
C ILE A 69 11.56 8.50 20.66
N TRP A 70 12.10 9.69 20.37
CA TRP A 70 13.19 9.84 19.40
C TRP A 70 14.46 9.11 19.84
N THR A 71 14.84 9.26 21.11
CA THR A 71 16.02 8.61 21.69
C THR A 71 15.89 7.09 21.66
N GLN A 72 14.70 6.56 21.97
CA GLN A 72 14.44 5.13 21.91
C GLN A 72 14.50 4.59 20.47
N ALA A 73 13.85 5.27 19.51
CA ALA A 73 13.90 4.89 18.10
C ALA A 73 15.31 4.97 17.51
N GLN A 74 16.17 5.85 18.03
CA GLN A 74 17.57 5.93 17.65
C GLN A 74 18.36 4.72 18.17
N ARG A 75 18.15 4.32 19.44
CA ARG A 75 18.74 3.09 20.00
C ARG A 75 18.34 1.84 19.25
N GLU A 76 17.05 1.67 18.97
CA GLU A 76 16.55 0.49 18.23
C GLU A 76 17.21 0.37 16.85
N ARG A 77 17.37 1.50 16.13
CA ARG A 77 18.09 1.53 14.85
C ARG A 77 19.57 1.16 14.97
N ASP A 78 20.24 1.68 16.00
CA ASP A 78 21.66 1.41 16.23
C ASP A 78 21.89 -0.07 16.64
N GLU A 79 20.99 -0.65 17.43
CA GLU A 79 21.00 -2.07 17.80
C GLU A 79 20.76 -2.99 16.60
N ASP A 80 19.82 -2.66 15.72
CA ASP A 80 19.58 -3.39 14.47
C ASP A 80 20.77 -3.34 13.51
N ALA A 81 21.45 -2.18 13.44
CA ALA A 81 22.65 -2.00 12.62
C ALA A 81 23.83 -2.86 13.11
N VAL A 82 23.99 -3.00 14.43
CA VAL A 82 25.00 -3.88 15.04
C VAL A 82 24.65 -5.36 14.83
N SER A 83 23.38 -5.76 14.98
CA SER A 83 22.94 -7.16 14.78
C SER A 83 23.11 -7.66 13.33
N THR A 84 23.08 -6.74 12.35
CA THR A 84 23.26 -7.06 10.94
C THR A 84 24.73 -7.29 10.58
N ASN A 85 25.67 -6.69 11.33
CA ASN A 85 27.10 -6.77 11.06
C ASN A 85 27.77 -8.03 11.68
N ASP A 86 27.13 -8.67 12.67
CA ASP A 86 27.61 -9.91 13.32
C ASP A 86 27.23 -11.21 12.58
N ARG A 87 26.56 -11.11 11.41
CA ARG A 87 26.14 -12.27 10.59
C ARG A 87 26.93 -12.45 9.29
N GLN A 88 28.00 -11.69 9.07
CA GLN A 88 28.96 -11.87 7.95
C GLN A 88 30.28 -12.43 8.46
#